data_AF-A0A946FI80-F1
#
_entry.id   AF-A0A946FI80-F1
#
_cell.length_a   1.000
_cell.length_b   1.000
_cell.length_c   1.000
_cell.angle_alpha   90.00
_cell.angle_beta   90.00
_cell.angle_gamma   90.00
#
_symmetry.space_group_name_H-M   'P 1'
#
loop_
_entity.id
_entity.type
_entity.pdbx_description
1 polymer ?
#
loop_
_entity_poly.entity_id
_entity_poly.type
_entity_poly.pdbx_seq_one_letter_code
_entity_poly.pdbx_strand_id
1 'polypeptide(L)'
;FGGMEEYKVCINGGVIPKDPTAKVRGNLARAYFYMSFLYKIQIHNTLEENLREWHFKDPPDKMEKKRNSLIEQVQGNRNPFIDHPEIVERVIDF
;
A
#
# COMPACT_ATOMS: atom_id res chain seq x y z
N PHE A 1 1.74 8.56 1.35
CA PHE A 1 1.13 7.97 2.52
C PHE A 1 0.80 9.04 3.53
N GLY A 2 -0.17 9.91 3.23
CA GLY A 2 -0.77 10.76 4.27
C GLY A 2 -1.60 9.97 5.29
N GLY A 3 -1.23 8.71 5.56
CA GLY A 3 -2.08 7.73 6.21
C GLY A 3 -3.44 7.59 5.52
N MET A 4 -4.48 7.60 6.35
CA MET A 4 -5.88 7.34 6.01
C MET A 4 -6.49 8.32 4.97
N GLU A 5 -5.90 9.51 4.80
CA GLU A 5 -6.37 10.52 3.83
C GLU A 5 -6.14 10.08 2.38
N GLU A 6 -4.99 9.47 2.08
CA GLU A 6 -4.71 8.97 0.74
C GLU A 6 -5.47 7.68 0.44
N TYR A 7 -5.67 6.84 1.47
CA TYR A 7 -6.61 5.73 1.42
C TYR A 7 -7.98 6.25 0.98
N LYS A 8 -8.53 7.28 1.63
CA LYS A 8 -9.80 7.97 1.28
C LYS A 8 -9.81 8.67 -0.08
N VAL A 9 -8.70 9.23 -0.57
CA VAL A 9 -8.65 9.87 -1.90
C VAL A 9 -8.66 8.80 -3.01
N CYS A 10 -8.04 7.65 -2.76
CA CYS A 10 -8.07 6.54 -3.70
C CYS A 10 -9.37 5.73 -3.65
N ILE A 11 -10.28 5.96 -2.69
CA ILE A 11 -11.53 5.20 -2.52
C ILE A 11 -12.69 6.16 -2.24
N ASN A 12 -13.68 6.24 -3.13
CA ASN A 12 -14.81 7.13 -2.90
C ASN A 12 -15.65 6.59 -1.71
N GLY A 13 -15.48 7.16 -0.52
CA GLY A 13 -16.21 6.75 0.69
C GLY A 13 -15.82 5.39 1.29
N GLY A 14 -14.58 4.92 1.07
CA GLY A 14 -14.11 3.63 1.60
C GLY A 14 -14.18 2.47 0.59
N VAL A 15 -14.73 2.70 -0.61
CA VAL A 15 -14.90 1.68 -1.63
C VAL A 15 -13.80 1.80 -2.69
N ILE A 16 -13.02 0.73 -2.88
CA ILE A 16 -12.02 0.63 -3.95
C ILE A 16 -12.69 0.99 -5.28
N PRO A 17 -12.15 1.93 -6.07
CA PRO A 17 -12.66 2.21 -7.40
C PRO A 17 -12.73 0.90 -8.14
N LYS A 18 -13.88 0.61 -8.77
CA LYS A 18 -14.10 -0.67 -9.46
C LYS A 18 -12.95 -1.01 -10.42
N ASP A 19 -12.31 0.02 -10.98
CA ASP A 19 -11.09 -0.07 -11.79
C ASP A 19 -10.13 1.10 -11.50
N PRO A 20 -9.18 0.97 -10.55
CA PRO A 20 -8.17 2.01 -10.35
C PRO A 20 -7.25 2.07 -11.58
N THR A 21 -6.79 3.26 -11.96
CA THR A 21 -5.77 3.41 -13.01
C THR A 21 -4.52 2.61 -12.62
N ALA A 22 -3.89 1.93 -13.58
CA ALA A 22 -2.75 1.04 -13.34
C ALA A 22 -1.66 1.65 -12.43
N LYS A 23 -1.37 2.95 -12.59
CA LYS A 23 -0.37 3.71 -11.82
C LYS A 23 -0.69 3.96 -10.34
N VAL A 24 -1.94 3.72 -9.92
CA VAL A 24 -2.36 3.92 -8.51
C VAL A 24 -2.44 2.58 -7.77
N ARG A 25 -2.48 1.47 -8.52
CA ARG A 25 -2.70 0.13 -7.96
C ARG A 25 -1.55 -0.33 -7.08
N GLY A 26 -0.29 -0.06 -7.45
CA GLY A 26 0.87 -0.43 -6.64
C GLY A 26 0.92 0.35 -5.33
N ASN A 27 0.68 1.66 -5.39
CA ASN A 27 0.62 2.52 -4.21
C ASN A 27 -0.47 2.06 -3.24
N LEU A 28 -1.64 1.70 -3.78
CA LEU A 28 -2.76 1.18 -3.01
C LEU A 28 -2.39 -0.17 -2.36
N ALA A 29 -1.79 -1.09 -3.10
CA ALA A 29 -1.36 -2.37 -2.53
C ALA A 29 -0.40 -2.21 -1.34
N ARG A 30 0.62 -1.36 -1.48
CA ARG A 30 1.55 -1.04 -0.38
C ARG A 30 0.87 -0.38 0.81
N ALA A 31 -0.27 0.32 0.61
CA ALA A 31 -1.09 0.85 1.69
C ALA A 31 -1.68 -0.27 2.53
N TYR A 32 -2.36 -1.18 1.84
CA TYR A 32 -3.08 -2.28 2.46
C TYR A 32 -2.12 -3.18 3.21
N PHE A 33 -1.00 -3.57 2.59
CA PHE A 33 0.02 -4.39 3.24
C PHE A 33 0.57 -3.73 4.51
N TYR A 34 0.84 -2.42 4.48
CA TYR A 34 1.28 -1.70 5.68
C TYR A 34 0.23 -1.69 6.79
N MET A 35 -1.03 -1.38 6.44
CA MET A 35 -2.12 -1.32 7.41
C MET A 35 -2.40 -2.68 8.03
N SER A 36 -2.46 -3.74 7.22
CA SER A 36 -2.56 -5.11 7.69
C SER A 36 -1.37 -5.47 8.59
N PHE A 37 -0.14 -5.24 8.13
CA PHE A 37 1.06 -5.65 8.86
C PHE A 37 1.15 -5.00 10.25
N LEU A 38 0.86 -3.70 10.33
CA LEU A 38 0.96 -2.90 11.55
C LEU A 38 -0.24 -3.11 12.49
N TYR A 39 -1.45 -3.14 11.96
CA TYR A 39 -2.69 -3.15 12.76
C TYR A 39 -3.39 -4.51 12.80
N LYS A 40 -2.84 -5.54 12.15
CA LYS A 40 -3.38 -6.90 12.06
C LYS A 40 -4.80 -6.95 11.49
N ILE A 41 -5.12 -6.03 10.58
CA ILE A 41 -6.39 -6.00 9.85
C ILE A 41 -6.29 -7.02 8.71
N GLN A 42 -7.12 -8.06 8.80
CA GLN A 42 -7.15 -9.13 7.80
C GLN A 42 -7.68 -8.62 6.45
N ILE A 43 -7.02 -9.03 5.38
CA ILE A 43 -7.43 -8.79 4.00
C ILE A 43 -8.11 -10.07 3.48
N HIS A 44 -9.25 -9.92 2.82
CA HIS A 44 -9.91 -11.07 2.21
C HIS A 44 -9.05 -11.65 1.07
N ASN A 45 -8.88 -12.97 1.00
CA ASN A 45 -7.98 -13.66 0.07
C ASN A 45 -8.08 -13.15 -1.39
N THR A 46 -9.30 -13.02 -1.91
CA THR A 46 -9.52 -12.53 -3.29
C THR A 46 -8.99 -11.11 -3.51
N LEU A 47 -9.07 -10.24 -2.49
CA LEU A 47 -8.52 -8.90 -2.56
C LEU A 47 -7.00 -8.96 -2.43
N GLU A 48 -6.48 -9.77 -1.51
CA GLU A 48 -5.03 -9.92 -1.31
C GLU A 48 -4.31 -10.39 -2.59
N GLU A 49 -4.86 -11.37 -3.31
CA GLU A 49 -4.34 -11.85 -4.59
C GLU A 49 -4.18 -10.70 -5.60
N ASN A 50 -5.22 -9.86 -5.74
CA ASN A 50 -5.19 -8.68 -6.62
C ASN A 50 -4.14 -7.65 -6.16
N LEU A 51 -4.06 -7.38 -4.86
CA LEU A 51 -3.09 -6.42 -4.31
C LEU A 51 -1.64 -6.90 -4.53
N ARG A 52 -1.38 -8.20 -4.38
CA ARG A 52 -0.06 -8.78 -4.66
C ARG A 52 0.31 -8.62 -6.13
N GLU A 53 -0.61 -8.95 -7.03
CA GLU A 53 -0.41 -8.74 -8.47
C GLU A 53 -0.11 -7.28 -8.80
N TRP A 54 -0.88 -6.36 -8.23
CA TRP A 54 -0.74 -4.93 -8.45
C TRP A 54 0.59 -4.37 -7.93
N HIS A 55 1.03 -4.84 -6.76
CA HIS A 55 2.30 -4.43 -6.15
C HIS A 55 3.50 -4.78 -7.02
N PHE A 56 3.52 -5.98 -7.63
CA PHE A 56 4.63 -6.39 -8.49
C PHE A 56 4.56 -5.78 -9.90
N LYS A 57 3.35 -5.50 -10.41
CA LYS A 57 3.18 -4.82 -11.70
C LYS A 57 3.55 -3.33 -11.65
N ASP A 58 3.46 -2.70 -10.48
CA ASP A 58 3.71 -1.27 -10.29
C ASP A 58 4.68 -1.06 -9.11
N PRO A 59 6.01 -1.23 -9.33
CA PRO A 59 7.01 -1.13 -8.28
C PRO A 59 7.15 0.31 -7.76
N PRO A 60 7.62 0.50 -6.51
CA PRO A 60 7.64 1.83 -5.91
C PRO A 60 8.52 2.83 -6.66
N ASP A 61 7.94 3.97 -6.99
CA ASP A 61 8.62 5.01 -7.75
C ASP A 61 9.40 6.02 -6.86
N LYS A 62 10.12 6.95 -7.50
CA LYS A 62 10.90 7.98 -6.79
C LYS A 62 10.02 8.89 -5.94
N MET A 63 8.79 9.17 -6.37
CA MET A 63 7.87 10.05 -5.66
C MET A 63 7.33 9.36 -4.41
N GLU A 64 7.01 8.07 -4.48
CA GLU A 64 6.63 7.26 -3.33
C GLU A 64 7.74 7.17 -2.29
N LYS A 65 8.97 6.92 -2.73
CA LYS A 65 10.14 6.87 -1.82
C LYS A 65 10.38 8.21 -1.15
N LYS A 66 10.39 9.30 -1.93
CA LYS A 66 10.52 10.67 -1.39
C LYS A 66 9.45 10.95 -0.35
N ARG A 67 8.22 10.57 -0.66
CA ARG A 67 7.09 10.76 0.24
C ARG A 67 7.21 9.92 1.51
N ASN A 68 7.63 8.65 1.42
CA ASN A 68 7.89 7.79 2.58
C ASN A 68 8.87 8.46 3.54
N SER A 69 9.94 9.07 3.02
CA SER A 69 10.90 9.85 3.82
C SER A 69 10.31 11.11 4.45
N LEU A 70 9.43 11.84 3.75
CA LEU A 70 8.77 13.02 4.33
C LEU A 70 7.81 12.64 5.46
N ILE A 71 7.12 11.50 5.34
CA ILE A 71 6.20 11.02 6.38
C ILE A 71 6.97 10.56 7.60
N GLU A 72 8.07 9.84 7.41
CA GLU A 72 8.95 9.44 8.51
C GLU A 72 9.41 10.64 9.34
N GLN A 73 9.77 11.75 8.69
CA GLN A 73 10.19 12.97 9.39
C GLN A 73 9.10 13.54 10.31
N VAL A 74 7.82 13.27 10.01
CA VAL A 74 6.68 13.79 10.78
C VAL A 74 6.15 12.77 11.79
N GLN A 75 6.07 11.49 11.41
CA GLN A 75 5.40 10.43 12.17
C GLN A 75 6.38 9.44 12.84
N GLY A 76 7.65 9.45 12.45
CA GLY A 76 8.69 8.56 12.97
C GLY A 76 8.62 7.11 12.47
N ASN A 77 7.69 6.78 11.56
CA ASN A 77 7.53 5.45 10.99
C ASN A 77 7.63 5.46 9.46
N ARG A 78 8.03 4.32 8.89
CA ARG A 78 8.15 4.10 7.43
C ARG A 78 7.31 2.91 7.00
N ASN A 79 6.83 2.96 5.77
CA ASN A 79 6.24 1.80 5.13
C ASN A 79 7.37 0.89 4.57
N PRO A 80 7.62 -0.30 5.16
CA PRO A 80 8.70 -1.18 4.71
C PRO A 80 8.45 -1.74 3.31
N PHE A 81 7.20 -1.81 2.84
CA PHE A 81 6.86 -2.32 1.51
C PHE A 81 7.19 -1.33 0.37
N ILE A 82 7.49 -0.07 0.70
CA ILE A 82 8.04 0.92 -0.27
C ILE A 82 9.57 0.78 -0.36
N ASP A 83 10.23 0.57 0.76
CA ASP A 83 11.70 0.48 0.82
C ASP A 83 12.20 -0.90 0.37
N HIS A 84 11.45 -1.95 0.73
CA HIS A 84 11.72 -3.37 0.46
C HIS A 84 10.48 -4.09 -0.08
N PRO A 85 10.13 -3.89 -1.37
CA PRO A 85 8.95 -4.50 -1.99
C PRO A 85 8.90 -6.03 -1.89
N GLU A 86 10.06 -6.69 -1.85
CA GLU A 86 10.23 -8.13 -1.74
C GLU A 86 9.70 -8.73 -0.44
N ILE A 87 9.53 -7.92 0.62
CA ILE A 87 9.00 -8.41 1.91
C ILE A 87 7.57 -8.94 1.75
N VAL A 88 6.81 -8.44 0.77
CA VAL A 88 5.45 -8.94 0.48
C VAL A 88 5.44 -10.45 0.25
N GLU A 89 6.47 -11.01 -0.38
CA GLU A 89 6.56 -12.47 -0.63
C GLU A 89 6.83 -13.28 0.64
N ARG A 90 7.39 -12.64 1.68
CA ARG A 90 7.75 -13.30 2.94
C ARG A 90 6.62 -13.27 3.97
N VAL A 91 5.62 -12.43 3.76
CA VAL A 91 4.41 -12.36 4.59
C VAL A 91 3.35 -13.22 3.92
N ILE A 92 2.86 -14.24 4.64
CA ILE A 92 1.91 -15.21 4.11
C ILE A 92 0.47 -14.70 4.30
N ASP A 93 0.16 -14.18 5.49
CA ASP A 93 -1.19 -13.77 5.86
C ASP A 93 -1.23 -12.25 6.14
N PHE A 94 -1.86 -11.48 5.24
CA PHE A 94 -2.14 -10.06 5.45
C PHE A 94 -3.54 -9.84 6.01
#